data_AF-L8JQ16-F1
#
_entry.id   AF-L8JQ16-F1
#
_cell.length_a   1.000
_cell.length_b   1.000
_cell.length_c   1.000
_cell.angle_alpha   90.00
_cell.angle_beta   90.00
_cell.angle_gamma   90.00
#
_symmetry.space_group_name_H-M   'P 1'
#
loop_
_entity.id
_entity.type
_entity.pdbx_description
1 polymer ?
#
loop_
_entity_poly.entity_id
_entity_poly.type
_entity_poly.pdbx_seq_one_letter_code
_entity_poly.pdbx_strand_id
1 'polypeptide(L)'
;MTFKTSEDFHNKLGFIFHAMLALPLAVFVYLFLEIRHRALEPVLTHGGLVDILRYLLPVVAAMIVAGAYYWFKKQLLVVNSQHFLQERLSLYFKNSILFYVFIELASVILVGGLYLTTSAIFIVGYVLLLFLMSLNRPTPQKYVSDIRLSKAERDIILHKGNFSDVNSTNPEEN
;
A
#
# COMPACT_ATOMS: atom_id res chain seq x y z
N MET A 1 12.18 -14.28 4.22
CA MET A 1 11.00 -15.12 3.95
C MET A 1 11.29 -15.83 2.64
N THR A 2 11.11 -17.14 2.59
CA THR A 2 11.33 -17.93 1.38
C THR A 2 9.96 -18.22 0.78
N PHE A 3 9.71 -17.75 -0.44
CA PHE A 3 8.49 -18.05 -1.18
C PHE A 3 8.71 -19.34 -1.95
N LYS A 4 7.73 -20.25 -1.94
CA LYS A 4 7.82 -21.52 -2.67
C LYS A 4 7.44 -21.34 -4.14
N THR A 5 6.38 -20.57 -4.41
CA THR A 5 5.84 -20.36 -5.75
C THR A 5 5.43 -18.91 -5.97
N SER A 6 5.29 -18.49 -7.23
CA SER A 6 4.83 -17.14 -7.58
C SER A 6 3.41 -16.87 -7.10
N GLU A 7 2.56 -17.90 -7.03
CA GLU A 7 1.22 -17.83 -6.47
C GLU A 7 1.24 -17.54 -4.96
N ASP A 8 2.11 -18.23 -4.20
CA ASP A 8 2.23 -18.01 -2.76
C ASP A 8 2.64 -16.56 -2.44
N PHE A 9 3.58 -16.01 -3.22
CA PHE A 9 3.95 -14.61 -3.13
C PHE A 9 2.76 -13.67 -3.44
N HIS A 10 2.09 -13.89 -4.57
CA HIS A 10 0.98 -13.05 -5.01
C HIS A 10 -0.17 -13.07 -4.00
N ASN A 11 -0.55 -14.26 -3.52
CA ASN A 11 -1.63 -14.44 -2.56
C ASN A 11 -1.32 -13.79 -1.22
N LYS A 12 -0.09 -13.94 -0.70
CA LYS A 12 0.31 -13.27 0.56
C LYS A 12 0.28 -11.75 0.42
N LEU A 13 0.85 -11.21 -0.66
CA LEU A 13 0.92 -9.76 -0.86
C LEU A 13 -0.47 -9.17 -1.09
N GLY A 14 -1.30 -9.82 -1.91
CA GLY A 14 -2.67 -9.42 -2.17
C GLY A 14 -3.54 -9.49 -0.93
N PHE A 15 -3.43 -10.56 -0.15
CA PHE A 15 -4.15 -10.70 1.13
C PHE A 15 -3.81 -9.57 2.09
N ILE A 16 -2.53 -9.27 2.31
CA ILE A 16 -2.11 -8.18 3.20
C ILE A 16 -2.63 -6.83 2.70
N PHE A 17 -2.51 -6.54 1.41
CA PHE A 17 -3.03 -5.30 0.81
C PHE A 17 -4.54 -5.14 1.03
N HIS A 18 -5.33 -6.20 0.77
CA HIS A 18 -6.77 -6.16 0.96
C HIS A 18 -7.16 -6.08 2.44
N ALA A 19 -6.48 -6.81 3.32
CA ALA A 19 -6.73 -6.77 4.75
C ALA A 19 -6.45 -5.37 5.34
N MET A 20 -5.34 -4.74 4.96
CA MET A 20 -5.00 -3.38 5.38
C MET A 20 -6.00 -2.35 4.86
N LEU A 21 -6.55 -2.52 3.66
CA LEU A 21 -7.58 -1.61 3.15
C LEU A 21 -8.97 -1.83 3.76
N ALA A 22 -9.32 -3.08 4.10
CA ALA A 22 -10.66 -3.43 4.54
C ALA A 22 -11.04 -2.78 5.89
N LEU A 23 -10.11 -2.78 6.85
CA LEU A 23 -10.35 -2.24 8.19
C LEU A 23 -10.71 -0.74 8.19
N PRO A 24 -9.87 0.18 7.68
CA PRO A 24 -10.18 1.59 7.67
C PRO A 24 -11.38 1.91 6.77
N LEU A 25 -11.60 1.11 5.71
CA LEU A 25 -12.74 1.29 4.82
C LEU A 25 -14.05 0.99 5.53
N ALA A 26 -14.11 -0.08 6.33
CA ALA A 26 -15.28 -0.42 7.12
C ALA A 26 -15.62 0.71 8.11
N VAL A 27 -14.60 1.22 8.82
CA VAL A 27 -14.78 2.35 9.76
C VAL A 27 -15.22 3.61 9.02
N PHE A 28 -14.60 3.92 7.88
CA PHE A 28 -14.98 5.06 7.04
C PHE A 28 -16.44 4.98 6.59
N VAL A 29 -16.87 3.82 6.08
CA VAL A 29 -18.25 3.61 5.61
C VAL A 29 -19.24 3.79 6.75
N TYR A 30 -18.95 3.22 7.92
CA TYR A 30 -19.75 3.41 9.13
C TYR A 30 -19.90 4.89 9.49
N LEU A 31 -18.78 5.62 9.64
CA LEU A 31 -18.78 7.05 9.97
C LEU A 31 -19.50 7.90 8.93
N PHE A 32 -19.28 7.60 7.64
CA PHE A 32 -19.93 8.32 6.54
C PHE A 32 -21.46 8.17 6.60
N LEU A 33 -21.95 6.95 6.86
CA LEU A 33 -23.38 6.71 7.00
C LEU A 33 -23.96 7.42 8.22
N GLU A 34 -23.30 7.38 9.37
CA GLU A 34 -23.73 8.07 10.59
C GLU A 34 -23.84 9.59 10.40
N ILE A 35 -22.85 10.20 9.74
CA ILE A 35 -22.87 11.63 9.39
C ILE A 35 -24.03 11.95 8.44
N ARG A 36 -24.32 11.08 7.46
CA ARG A 36 -25.43 11.27 6.51
C ARG A 36 -26.81 11.21 7.17
N HIS A 37 -26.97 10.37 8.20
CA HIS A 37 -28.22 10.28 8.98
C HIS A 37 -28.32 11.35 10.08
N ARG A 38 -27.33 12.26 10.19
CA ARG A 38 -27.21 13.26 11.26
C ARG A 38 -27.21 12.65 12.66
N ALA A 39 -26.82 11.39 12.78
CA ALA A 39 -26.76 10.68 14.05
C ALA A 39 -25.44 10.91 14.80
N LEU A 40 -24.42 11.44 14.10
CA LEU A 40 -23.10 11.73 14.66
C LEU A 40 -22.81 13.22 14.59
N GLU A 41 -22.74 13.83 15.77
CA GLU A 41 -22.23 15.19 15.96
C GLU A 41 -20.71 15.17 16.10
N PRO A 42 -20.00 16.21 15.63
CA PRO A 42 -18.55 16.28 15.78
C PRO A 42 -18.15 16.30 17.26
N VAL A 43 -17.17 15.46 17.60
CA VAL A 43 -16.58 15.43 18.95
C VAL A 43 -16.01 16.80 19.33
N LEU A 44 -15.45 17.49 18.34
CA LEU A 44 -14.93 18.85 18.50
C LEU A 44 -15.84 19.84 17.77
N THR A 45 -16.60 20.62 18.53
CA THR A 45 -17.66 21.47 17.97
C THR A 45 -17.13 22.82 17.49
N HIS A 46 -16.37 23.57 18.30
CA HIS A 46 -15.90 24.91 17.93
C HIS A 46 -14.58 25.29 18.61
N GLY A 47 -13.73 26.05 17.90
CA GLY A 47 -12.50 26.64 18.43
C GLY A 47 -11.34 26.61 17.42
N GLY A 48 -10.37 27.51 17.60
CA GLY A 48 -9.22 27.61 16.68
C GLY A 48 -8.41 26.32 16.53
N LEU A 49 -8.41 25.46 17.56
CA LEU A 49 -7.81 24.13 17.50
C LEU A 49 -8.51 23.20 16.49
N VAL A 50 -9.84 23.29 16.35
CA VAL A 50 -10.62 22.49 15.39
C VAL A 50 -10.24 22.89 13.97
N ASP A 51 -10.13 24.20 13.70
CA ASP A 51 -9.70 24.71 12.41
C ASP A 51 -8.26 24.29 12.08
N ILE A 52 -7.35 24.36 13.06
CA ILE A 52 -5.98 23.88 12.90
C ILE A 52 -5.97 22.39 12.54
N LEU A 53 -6.67 21.53 13.29
CA LEU A 53 -6.71 20.09 13.02
C LEU A 53 -7.34 19.77 11.67
N ARG A 54 -8.40 20.51 11.28
CA ARG A 54 -9.10 20.34 10.01
C ARG A 54 -8.19 20.51 8.80
N TYR A 55 -7.21 21.40 8.86
CA TYR A 55 -6.26 21.63 7.76
C TYR A 55 -4.93 20.88 7.95
N LEU A 56 -4.44 20.77 9.18
CA LEU A 56 -3.17 20.13 9.48
C LEU A 56 -3.21 18.63 9.23
N LEU A 57 -4.25 17.92 9.68
CA LEU A 57 -4.31 16.45 9.58
C LEU A 57 -4.34 15.96 8.12
N PRO A 58 -5.13 16.53 7.19
CA PRO A 58 -5.06 16.14 5.78
C PRO A 58 -3.70 16.41 5.16
N VAL A 59 -3.03 17.52 5.52
CA VAL A 59 -1.68 17.84 5.02
C VAL A 59 -0.67 16.82 5.53
N VAL A 60 -0.73 16.46 6.82
CA VAL A 60 0.14 15.42 7.39
C VAL A 60 -0.10 14.07 6.72
N ALA A 61 -1.36 13.68 6.52
CA ALA A 61 -1.70 12.44 5.81
C ALA A 61 -1.15 12.45 4.37
N ALA A 62 -1.31 13.55 3.64
CA ALA A 62 -0.78 13.70 2.28
C ALA A 62 0.76 13.61 2.26
N MET A 63 1.44 14.21 3.23
CA MET A 63 2.89 14.14 3.38
C MET A 63 3.39 12.72 3.67
N ILE A 64 2.68 11.98 4.53
CA ILE A 64 2.99 10.57 4.81
C ILE A 64 2.85 9.74 3.53
N VAL A 65 1.77 9.92 2.79
CA VAL A 65 1.53 9.21 1.51
C VAL A 65 2.62 9.53 0.51
N ALA A 66 2.91 10.81 0.28
CA ALA A 66 3.95 11.25 -0.65
C ALA A 66 5.33 10.72 -0.24
N GLY A 67 5.67 10.79 1.05
CA GLY A 67 6.90 10.25 1.62
C GLY A 67 7.01 8.73 1.44
N ALA A 68 5.93 8.00 1.66
CA ALA A 68 5.87 6.55 1.45
C ALA A 68 6.12 6.18 -0.02
N TYR A 69 5.51 6.90 -0.97
CA TYR A 69 5.75 6.69 -2.40
C TYR A 69 7.20 7.00 -2.80
N TYR A 70 7.74 8.12 -2.33
CA TYR A 70 9.11 8.51 -2.61
C TYR A 70 10.10 7.47 -2.06
N TRP A 71 9.91 7.06 -0.81
CA TRP A 71 10.71 6.03 -0.17
C TRP A 71 10.61 4.70 -0.90
N PHE A 72 9.40 4.24 -1.23
CA PHE A 72 9.19 2.97 -1.95
C PHE A 72 9.90 2.98 -3.30
N LYS A 73 9.79 4.06 -4.09
CA LYS A 73 10.52 4.20 -5.35
C LYS A 73 12.03 4.13 -5.18
N LYS A 74 12.58 4.75 -4.13
CA LYS A 74 14.01 4.66 -3.81
C LYS A 74 14.41 3.23 -3.48
N GLN A 75 13.59 2.53 -2.71
CA GLN A 75 13.84 1.13 -2.35
C GLN A 75 13.78 0.18 -3.55
N LEU A 76 12.96 0.48 -4.58
CA LEU A 76 12.97 -0.31 -5.82
C LEU A 76 14.33 -0.30 -6.52
N LEU A 77 15.11 0.77 -6.41
CA LEU A 77 16.48 0.79 -6.94
C LEU A 77 17.39 -0.22 -6.24
N VAL A 78 17.23 -0.37 -4.92
CA VAL A 78 17.97 -1.34 -4.10
C VAL A 78 17.49 -2.77 -4.35
N VAL A 79 16.19 -2.95 -4.60
CA VAL A 79 15.64 -4.24 -5.04
C VAL A 79 16.23 -4.66 -6.37
N ASN A 80 16.34 -3.72 -7.31
CA ASN A 80 16.81 -4.01 -8.67
C ASN A 80 18.33 -4.23 -8.76
N SER A 81 19.09 -3.91 -7.71
CA SER A 81 20.52 -4.21 -7.63
C SER A 81 20.84 -5.60 -7.09
N GLN A 82 19.83 -6.37 -6.63
CA GLN A 82 20.06 -7.73 -6.14
C GLN A 82 20.22 -8.71 -7.29
N HIS A 83 21.13 -9.66 -7.13
CA HIS A 83 21.48 -10.62 -8.18
C HIS A 83 20.47 -11.76 -8.28
N PHE A 84 19.94 -12.23 -7.14
CA PHE A 84 19.05 -13.39 -7.11
C PHE A 84 17.57 -12.99 -7.08
N LEU A 85 16.75 -13.69 -7.88
CA LEU A 85 15.30 -13.47 -7.96
C LEU A 85 14.60 -13.56 -6.60
N GLN A 86 14.94 -14.56 -5.79
CA GLN A 86 14.36 -14.74 -4.45
C GLN A 86 14.66 -13.56 -3.53
N GLU A 87 15.86 -12.97 -3.61
CA GLU A 87 16.23 -11.81 -2.82
C GLU A 87 15.46 -10.56 -3.26
N ARG A 88 15.30 -10.37 -4.58
CA ARG A 88 14.49 -9.29 -5.17
C ARG A 88 13.05 -9.37 -4.68
N LEU A 89 12.44 -10.55 -4.77
CA LEU A 89 11.06 -10.79 -4.33
C LEU A 89 10.90 -10.61 -2.80
N SER A 90 11.82 -11.15 -2.01
CA SER A 90 11.81 -10.99 -0.54
C SER A 90 11.95 -9.52 -0.13
N LEU A 91 12.84 -8.77 -0.78
CA LEU A 91 13.05 -7.36 -0.47
C LEU A 91 11.87 -6.50 -0.95
N TYR A 92 11.32 -6.77 -2.14
CA TYR A 92 10.11 -6.12 -2.63
C TYR A 92 8.92 -6.36 -1.69
N PHE A 93 8.73 -7.58 -1.22
CA PHE A 93 7.64 -7.93 -0.29
C PHE A 93 7.75 -7.13 1.02
N LYS A 94 8.94 -7.11 1.63
CA LYS A 94 9.19 -6.34 2.86
C LYS A 94 8.93 -4.84 2.65
N ASN A 95 9.44 -4.29 1.56
CA ASN A 95 9.26 -2.86 1.26
C ASN A 95 7.79 -2.53 0.96
N SER A 96 7.06 -3.44 0.32
CA SER A 96 5.64 -3.27 0.01
C SER A 96 4.79 -3.28 1.28
N ILE A 97 5.08 -4.18 2.22
CA ILE A 97 4.42 -4.17 3.54
C ILE A 97 4.66 -2.84 4.24
N LEU A 98 5.91 -2.36 4.29
CA LEU A 98 6.19 -1.09 4.96
C LEU A 98 5.48 0.09 4.28
N PHE A 99 5.44 0.09 2.96
CA PHE A 99 4.65 1.06 2.20
C PHE A 99 3.17 1.00 2.59
N TYR A 100 2.55 -0.17 2.65
CA TYR A 100 1.16 -0.31 3.06
C TYR A 100 0.92 0.12 4.51
N VAL A 101 1.87 -0.10 5.43
CA VAL A 101 1.77 0.41 6.81
C VAL A 101 1.74 1.94 6.84
N PHE A 102 2.56 2.62 6.04
CA PHE A 102 2.50 4.09 5.96
C PHE A 102 1.18 4.59 5.37
N ILE A 103 0.66 3.90 4.34
CA ILE A 103 -0.65 4.24 3.78
C ILE A 103 -1.75 4.03 4.81
N GLU A 104 -1.68 2.96 5.60
CA GLU A 104 -2.62 2.69 6.67
C GLU A 104 -2.58 3.75 7.77
N LEU A 105 -1.38 4.21 8.14
CA LEU A 105 -1.24 5.33 9.08
C LEU A 105 -1.93 6.60 8.56
N ALA A 106 -1.76 6.92 7.27
CA ALA A 106 -2.46 8.04 6.65
C ALA A 106 -3.98 7.82 6.59
N SER A 107 -4.42 6.59 6.35
CA SER A 107 -5.83 6.19 6.33
C SER A 107 -6.48 6.43 7.69
N VAL A 108 -5.83 6.00 8.77
CA VAL A 108 -6.28 6.20 10.16
C VAL A 108 -6.34 7.68 10.52
N ILE A 109 -5.37 8.50 10.10
CA ILE A 109 -5.40 9.96 10.33
C ILE A 109 -6.63 10.59 9.66
N LEU A 110 -6.94 10.20 8.42
CA LEU A 110 -8.08 10.75 7.68
C LEU A 110 -9.42 10.32 8.30
N VAL A 111 -9.57 9.02 8.63
CA VAL A 111 -10.78 8.49 9.25
C VAL A 111 -10.96 9.04 10.67
N GLY A 112 -9.88 9.16 11.44
CA GLY A 112 -9.89 9.79 12.76
C GLY A 112 -10.25 11.28 12.69
N GLY A 113 -9.69 12.01 11.73
CA GLY A 113 -10.06 13.41 11.49
C GLY A 113 -11.52 13.58 11.09
N LEU A 114 -12.07 12.65 10.30
CA LEU A 114 -13.50 12.60 9.97
C LEU A 114 -14.36 12.40 11.22
N TYR A 115 -14.00 11.45 12.09
CA TYR A 115 -14.71 11.22 13.35
C TYR A 115 -14.70 12.45 14.26
N LEU A 116 -13.55 13.12 14.37
CA LEU A 116 -13.39 14.27 15.26
C LEU A 116 -14.13 15.52 14.79
N THR A 117 -14.15 15.78 13.48
CA THR A 117 -14.58 17.07 12.92
C THR A 117 -15.82 16.98 12.04
N THR A 118 -16.21 15.78 11.59
CA THR A 118 -17.25 15.53 10.58
C THR A 118 -17.04 16.29 9.26
N SER A 119 -15.82 16.78 9.02
CA SER A 119 -15.55 17.67 7.88
C SER A 119 -15.41 16.91 6.56
N ALA A 120 -16.04 17.45 5.51
CA ALA A 120 -15.98 16.89 4.16
C ALA A 120 -14.56 16.77 3.58
N ILE A 121 -13.60 17.56 4.07
CA ILE A 121 -12.20 17.48 3.62
C ILE A 121 -11.58 16.10 3.87
N PHE A 122 -11.94 15.47 4.99
CA PHE A 122 -11.47 14.12 5.33
C PHE A 122 -12.12 13.05 4.45
N ILE A 123 -13.38 13.25 4.06
CA ILE A 123 -14.09 12.39 3.10
C ILE A 123 -13.38 12.42 1.75
N VAL A 124 -13.16 13.63 1.21
CA VAL A 124 -12.46 13.80 -0.08
C VAL A 124 -11.05 13.24 -0.01
N GLY A 125 -10.32 13.52 1.07
CA GLY A 125 -8.97 12.99 1.29
C GLY A 125 -8.93 11.46 1.31
N TYR A 126 -9.87 10.82 2.01
CA TYR A 126 -9.93 9.36 2.09
C TYR A 126 -10.30 8.72 0.74
N VAL A 127 -11.24 9.31 -0.01
CA VAL A 127 -11.59 8.84 -1.37
C VAL A 127 -10.39 8.96 -2.31
N LEU A 128 -9.64 10.06 -2.25
CA LEU A 128 -8.40 10.22 -3.02
C LEU A 128 -7.35 9.17 -2.62
N LEU A 129 -7.22 8.86 -1.32
CA LEU A 129 -6.33 7.80 -0.84
C LEU A 129 -6.71 6.44 -1.43
N LEU A 130 -8.00 6.08 -1.41
CA LEU A 130 -8.50 4.85 -2.03
C LEU A 130 -8.22 4.81 -3.54
N PHE A 131 -8.41 5.93 -4.22
CA PHE A 131 -8.09 6.04 -5.64
C PHE A 131 -6.59 5.79 -5.90
N LEU A 132 -5.70 6.42 -5.12
CA LEU A 132 -4.26 6.19 -5.21
C LEU A 132 -3.88 4.74 -4.92
N MET A 133 -4.55 4.10 -3.97
CA MET A 133 -4.33 2.69 -3.65
C MET A 133 -4.83 1.76 -4.76
N SER A 134 -5.93 2.10 -5.43
CA SER A 134 -6.43 1.36 -6.59
C SER A 134 -5.40 1.36 -7.74
N LEU A 135 -4.76 2.51 -7.99
CA LEU A 135 -3.65 2.62 -8.96
C LEU A 135 -2.40 1.82 -8.53
N ASN A 136 -2.24 1.58 -7.23
CA ASN A 136 -1.10 0.87 -6.66
C ASN A 136 -1.37 -0.57 -6.25
N ARG A 137 -2.46 -1.15 -6.73
CA ARG A 137 -2.82 -2.54 -6.50
C ARG A 137 -1.67 -3.49 -6.88
N PRO A 138 -1.25 -4.41 -5.98
CA PRO A 138 -0.23 -5.41 -6.30
C PRO A 138 -0.80 -6.43 -7.30
N THR A 139 -0.42 -6.30 -8.57
CA THR A 139 -0.75 -7.26 -9.63
C THR A 139 0.52 -7.95 -10.13
N PRO A 140 0.41 -9.17 -10.70
CA PRO A 140 1.55 -9.85 -11.32
C PRO A 140 2.33 -9.01 -12.30
N GLN A 141 1.61 -8.24 -13.11
CA GLN A 141 2.20 -7.33 -14.09
C GLN A 141 2.96 -6.19 -13.41
N LYS A 142 2.44 -5.65 -12.30
CA LYS A 142 3.03 -4.51 -11.58
C LYS A 142 4.36 -4.87 -10.94
N TYR A 143 4.45 -5.95 -10.16
CA TYR A 143 5.73 -6.29 -9.53
C TYR A 143 6.76 -6.81 -10.55
N VAL A 144 6.33 -7.45 -11.65
CA VAL A 144 7.24 -7.77 -12.77
C VAL A 144 7.84 -6.49 -13.38
N SER A 145 7.04 -5.44 -13.56
CA SER A 145 7.52 -4.16 -14.10
C SER A 145 8.38 -3.39 -13.10
N ASP A 146 7.97 -3.36 -11.82
CA ASP A 146 8.66 -2.61 -10.77
C ASP A 146 10.06 -3.18 -10.51
N ILE A 147 10.15 -4.51 -10.51
CA ILE A 147 11.39 -5.23 -10.25
C ILE A 147 12.27 -5.31 -11.51
N ARG A 148 11.77 -4.96 -12.71
CA ARG A 148 12.50 -5.10 -13.99
C ARG A 148 13.02 -6.53 -14.21
N LEU A 149 12.14 -7.51 -14.10
CA LEU A 149 12.50 -8.91 -14.32
C LEU A 149 12.89 -9.18 -15.79
N SER A 150 13.84 -10.09 -15.99
CA SER A 150 14.23 -10.55 -17.33
C SER A 150 13.06 -11.31 -17.98
N LYS A 151 13.14 -11.54 -19.31
CA LYS A 151 12.08 -12.29 -20.02
C LYS A 151 11.88 -13.70 -19.44
N ALA A 152 12.95 -14.38 -19.04
CA ALA A 152 12.90 -15.71 -18.44
C ALA A 152 12.27 -15.68 -17.04
N GLU A 153 12.66 -14.73 -16.18
CA GLU A 153 12.08 -14.57 -14.84
C GLU A 153 10.60 -14.18 -14.90
N ARG A 154 10.23 -13.32 -15.85
CA ARG A 154 8.85 -12.92 -16.12
C ARG A 154 7.98 -14.11 -16.51
N ASP A 155 8.50 -14.99 -17.37
CA ASP A 155 7.78 -16.15 -17.85
C ASP A 155 7.44 -17.10 -16.69
N ILE A 156 8.37 -17.31 -15.78
CA ILE A 156 8.21 -18.15 -14.59
C ILE A 156 7.16 -17.56 -13.63
N ILE A 157 7.17 -16.25 -13.42
CA ILE A 157 6.17 -15.60 -12.58
C ILE A 157 4.77 -15.69 -13.19
N LEU A 158 4.64 -15.48 -14.51
CA LEU A 158 3.36 -15.45 -15.20
C LEU A 158 2.80 -16.86 -15.48
N HIS A 159 3.66 -17.85 -15.71
CA HIS A 159 3.29 -19.24 -15.98
C HIS A 159 3.43 -20.16 -14.75
N LYS A 160 3.55 -19.59 -13.55
CA LYS A 160 3.50 -20.31 -12.26
C LYS A 160 4.61 -21.36 -12.05
N GLY A 161 5.81 -21.08 -12.56
CA GLY A 161 6.97 -21.96 -12.37
C GLY A 161 7.49 -21.94 -10.92
N ASN A 162 8.26 -22.97 -10.55
CA ASN A 162 8.83 -23.12 -9.21
C ASN A 162 10.10 -22.27 -9.08
N PHE A 163 10.29 -21.56 -7.97
CA PHE A 163 11.44 -20.66 -7.83
C PHE A 163 12.80 -21.36 -7.72
N SER A 164 12.78 -22.67 -7.42
CA SER A 164 13.96 -23.54 -7.40
C SER A 164 14.58 -23.75 -8.79
N ASP A 165 13.80 -23.57 -9.86
CA ASP A 165 14.24 -23.90 -11.23
C ASP A 165 15.14 -22.79 -11.83
N VAL A 166 15.17 -21.60 -11.22
CA VAL A 166 15.93 -20.41 -11.67
C VAL A 166 17.36 -20.41 -11.14
N ASN A 167 17.57 -20.85 -9.90
CA ASN A 167 18.91 -20.88 -9.30
C ASN A 167 19.81 -21.97 -9.91
N SER A 168 19.24 -22.93 -10.63
CA SER A 168 19.97 -23.95 -11.40
C SER A 168 20.40 -23.51 -12.80
N THR A 169 19.88 -22.38 -13.31
CA THR A 169 20.18 -21.88 -14.67
C THR A 169 21.13 -20.70 -14.68
N ASN A 170 21.92 -20.51 -13.62
CA ASN A 170 23.08 -19.61 -13.69
C ASN A 170 24.33 -20.48 -13.89
N PRO A 171 24.66 -20.87 -15.14
CA PRO A 171 25.96 -21.42 -15.42
C PRO A 171 26.97 -20.28 -15.29
N GLU A 172 27.78 -20.32 -14.24
CA GLU A 172 29.20 -20.15 -14.50
C GLU A 172 29.58 -21.27 -15.48
N GLU A 173 29.41 -21.05 -16.79
CA GLU A 173 30.01 -21.81 -17.89
C GLU A 173 29.43 -21.34 -19.24
N ASN A 174 30.02 -20.27 -19.77
CA ASN A 174 30.77 -20.25 -21.05
C ASN A 174 31.28 -18.84 -21.34
#